data_AF-A0A4V2AHA0-F1
#
_entry.id   AF-A0A4V2AHA0-F1
#
_cell.length_a   1.000
_cell.length_b   1.000
_cell.length_c   1.000
_cell.angle_alpha   90.00
_cell.angle_beta   90.00
_cell.angle_gamma   90.00
#
_symmetry.space_group_name_H-M   'P 1'
#
loop_
_entity.id
_entity.type
_entity.pdbx_description
1 polymer ?
#
loop_
_entity_poly.entity_id
_entity_poly.type
_entity_poly.pdbx_seq_one_letter_code
_entity_poly.pdbx_strand_id
1 'polypeptide(L)'
;MPLALTCGGCDVGKPEPLRAPGPDVHVVGMFPRDGCGTGLLEACTVPTNATITIRFDRFLDPATVNRQAISVYTGERGLGSPTYEVVYDPVERVAEFRLGGNRPYEPNKLYQYELVVPKEPGDYGIRAFDGAPLAEADIPLRGSFVISDEPEVVQPPPPAPSCDLIVSDVFRKLGRCAGSECHRRGNNQTLDTMADLGDAPHQLYLDSPATFTLSAYDRVARQTDLGDFSGGNPQDRSDAVVYVDQNGSRTVVSPGVRFGVRMALVAPSSPGASYLLYKLLIGRDNYQDCSTPTESELCSLPGPCETAHPSLPLPKGECLEPPEDELTRLREWFVRGAPMPRADSSGQRGNVRLQGLRALAQFIAAGATCED
;
A
#
# COMPACT_ATOMS: atom_id res chain seq x y z
N MET A 1 -18.04 41.00 -16.05
CA MET A 1 -18.14 39.60 -15.56
C MET A 1 -16.76 38.99 -15.61
N PRO A 2 -16.17 38.54 -14.49
CA PRO A 2 -14.87 37.88 -14.53
C PRO A 2 -15.05 36.47 -15.10
N LEU A 3 -14.31 36.14 -16.16
CA LEU A 3 -14.11 34.76 -16.59
C LEU A 3 -13.35 34.05 -15.46
N ALA A 4 -14.04 33.22 -14.68
CA ALA A 4 -13.37 32.25 -13.83
C ALA A 4 -12.77 31.19 -14.76
N LEU A 5 -11.45 31.24 -14.95
CA LEU A 5 -10.71 30.14 -15.55
C LEU A 5 -10.83 28.95 -14.60
N THR A 6 -11.83 28.10 -14.80
CA THR A 6 -11.87 26.77 -14.20
C THR A 6 -10.80 25.94 -14.89
N CYS A 7 -9.57 26.00 -14.38
CA CYS A 7 -8.50 25.11 -14.80
C CYS A 7 -8.92 23.66 -14.49
N GLY A 8 -9.58 23.01 -15.46
CA GLY A 8 -10.03 21.61 -15.45
C GLY A 8 -8.88 20.61 -15.51
N GLY A 9 -7.81 20.84 -14.75
CA GLY A 9 -6.66 19.96 -14.69
C GLY A 9 -6.87 18.89 -13.62
N CYS A 10 -7.01 17.64 -14.06
CA CYS A 10 -7.13 16.45 -13.21
C CYS A 10 -5.88 16.16 -12.35
N ASP A 11 -4.76 16.86 -12.54
CA ASP A 11 -3.62 16.80 -11.62
C ASP A 11 -2.72 18.04 -11.74
N VAL A 12 -3.14 19.15 -11.13
CA VAL A 12 -2.38 20.41 -11.17
C VAL A 12 -2.24 20.93 -9.75
N GLY A 13 -1.08 20.70 -9.15
CA GLY A 13 -0.68 21.26 -7.87
C GLY A 13 0.84 21.48 -7.86
N LYS A 14 1.30 22.57 -7.23
CA LYS A 14 2.74 22.76 -6.99
C LYS A 14 3.16 21.81 -5.86
N PRO A 15 4.35 21.18 -5.92
CA PRO A 15 4.87 20.40 -4.79
C PRO A 15 5.03 21.32 -3.57
N GLU A 16 4.47 20.93 -2.43
CA GLU A 16 4.83 21.54 -1.14
C GLU A 16 6.27 21.12 -0.78
N PRO A 17 7.09 21.94 -0.10
CA PRO A 17 8.44 21.52 0.29
C PRO A 17 8.42 20.21 1.09
N LEU A 18 9.46 19.38 0.93
CA LEU A 18 9.61 18.14 1.69
C LEU A 18 9.57 18.47 3.19
N ARG A 19 8.61 17.88 3.90
CA ARG A 19 8.54 17.96 5.36
C ARG A 19 9.48 16.93 5.97
N ALA A 20 9.81 17.12 7.24
CA ALA A 20 10.48 16.08 8.01
C ALA A 20 9.63 14.79 7.98
N PRO A 21 10.27 13.61 8.14
CA PRO A 21 9.54 12.37 8.35
C PRO A 21 8.45 12.52 9.43
N GLY A 22 7.32 11.84 9.24
CA GLY A 22 6.28 11.76 10.25
C GLY A 22 6.72 11.01 11.52
N PRO A 23 5.79 10.69 12.43
CA PRO A 23 6.09 9.88 13.60
C PRO A 23 6.60 8.49 13.19
N ASP A 24 7.33 7.83 14.09
CA ASP A 24 7.82 6.47 13.86
C ASP A 24 6.66 5.50 13.57
N VAL A 25 6.98 4.42 12.85
CA VAL A 25 6.06 3.32 12.54
C VAL A 25 5.99 2.39 13.74
N HIS A 26 4.79 1.93 14.10
CA HIS A 26 4.60 0.95 15.16
C HIS A 26 3.86 -0.29 14.69
N VAL A 27 4.16 -1.41 15.34
CA VAL A 27 3.39 -2.64 15.19
C VAL A 27 2.13 -2.53 16.05
N VAL A 28 0.96 -2.67 15.43
CA VAL A 28 -0.36 -2.67 16.11
C VAL A 28 -0.98 -4.05 16.19
N GLY A 29 -0.42 -5.01 15.47
CA GLY A 29 -0.79 -6.41 15.60
C GLY A 29 0.28 -7.33 15.00
N MET A 30 0.45 -8.51 15.60
CA MET A 30 1.34 -9.53 15.07
C MET A 30 0.80 -10.94 15.31
N PHE A 31 1.01 -11.81 14.33
CA PHE A 31 0.86 -13.25 14.46
C PHE A 31 2.09 -13.95 13.88
N PRO A 32 2.65 -14.99 14.53
CA PRO A 32 2.38 -15.38 15.91
C PRO A 32 2.77 -14.30 16.92
N ARG A 33 2.03 -14.18 18.02
CA ARG A 33 2.41 -13.30 19.14
C ARG A 33 3.54 -13.93 19.94
N ASP A 34 4.27 -13.10 20.70
CA ASP A 34 5.25 -13.60 21.65
C ASP A 34 4.61 -14.60 22.63
N GLY A 35 5.26 -15.74 22.83
CA GLY A 35 4.79 -16.83 23.68
C GLY A 35 3.74 -17.76 23.04
N CYS A 36 3.33 -17.56 21.78
CA CYS A 36 2.40 -18.48 21.12
C CYS A 36 2.97 -19.92 21.04
N GLY A 37 2.11 -20.93 21.22
CA GLY A 37 2.51 -22.34 21.27
C GLY A 37 3.22 -22.80 22.55
N THR A 38 3.59 -21.90 23.46
CA THR A 38 4.29 -22.27 24.73
C THR A 38 3.36 -22.83 25.81
N GLY A 39 2.04 -22.79 25.59
CA GLY A 39 1.03 -23.09 26.61
C GLY A 39 0.73 -21.93 27.58
N LEU A 40 1.48 -20.81 27.51
CA LEU A 40 1.22 -19.62 28.33
C LEU A 40 0.04 -18.78 27.81
N LEU A 41 -0.23 -18.84 26.50
CA LEU A 41 -1.35 -18.18 25.87
C LEU A 41 -2.39 -19.23 25.48
N GLU A 42 -3.51 -19.25 26.19
CA GLU A 42 -4.64 -20.11 25.84
C GLU A 42 -5.09 -19.79 24.40
N ALA A 43 -5.31 -20.82 23.59
CA ALA A 43 -5.75 -20.74 22.20
C ALA A 43 -4.79 -20.10 21.18
N CYS A 44 -3.47 -20.06 21.43
CA CYS A 44 -2.50 -19.70 20.38
C CYS A 44 -1.68 -20.92 19.91
N THR A 45 -2.16 -21.60 18.87
CA THR A 45 -1.43 -22.67 18.17
C THR A 45 -0.75 -22.08 16.93
N VAL A 46 0.51 -22.46 16.68
CA VAL A 46 1.26 -22.00 15.50
C VAL A 46 1.57 -23.18 14.59
N PRO A 47 0.93 -23.27 13.42
CA PRO A 47 1.11 -24.41 12.53
C PRO A 47 2.49 -24.44 11.85
N THR A 48 2.87 -25.59 11.30
CA THR A 48 4.15 -25.75 10.59
C THR A 48 4.28 -24.89 9.34
N ASN A 49 3.16 -24.48 8.74
CA ASN A 49 3.08 -23.57 7.60
C ASN A 49 2.63 -22.15 7.99
N ALA A 50 2.81 -21.75 9.25
CA ALA A 50 2.43 -20.43 9.73
C ALA A 50 3.06 -19.30 8.88
N THR A 51 2.26 -18.28 8.59
CA THR A 51 2.76 -17.01 8.05
C THR A 51 3.00 -16.06 9.20
N ILE A 52 4.13 -15.35 9.19
CA ILE A 52 4.32 -14.24 10.12
C ILE A 52 3.61 -13.03 9.52
N THR A 53 2.54 -12.57 10.17
CA THR A 53 1.67 -11.49 9.71
C THR A 53 1.80 -10.33 10.67
N ILE A 54 2.11 -9.14 10.17
CA ILE A 54 2.40 -7.94 10.98
C ILE A 54 1.58 -6.77 10.45
N ARG A 55 0.82 -6.12 11.33
CA ARG A 55 0.02 -4.93 11.01
C ARG A 55 0.67 -3.68 11.59
N PHE A 56 0.63 -2.61 10.83
CA PHE A 56 1.24 -1.33 11.17
C PHE A 56 0.20 -0.22 11.24
N ASP A 57 0.48 0.80 12.05
CA ASP A 57 -0.32 2.02 12.15
C ASP A 57 -0.12 2.98 10.96
N ARG A 58 0.99 2.84 10.22
CA ARG A 58 1.36 3.71 9.10
C ARG A 58 1.41 2.97 7.76
N PHE A 59 1.29 3.72 6.67
CA PHE A 59 1.58 3.17 5.34
C PHE A 59 3.09 3.00 5.17
N LEU A 60 3.52 1.86 4.62
CA LEU A 60 4.94 1.51 4.53
C LEU A 60 5.54 1.88 3.19
N ASP A 61 6.85 2.10 3.15
CA ASP A 61 7.62 2.05 1.91
C ASP A 61 7.78 0.57 1.51
N PRO A 62 7.16 0.11 0.41
CA PRO A 62 7.22 -1.27 -0.02
C PRO A 62 8.66 -1.76 -0.30
N ALA A 63 9.59 -0.87 -0.64
CA ALA A 63 10.98 -1.24 -0.85
C ALA A 63 11.67 -1.72 0.44
N THR A 64 11.17 -1.25 1.59
CA THR A 64 11.68 -1.59 2.92
C THR A 64 11.00 -2.81 3.54
N VAL A 65 9.81 -3.18 3.03
CA VAL A 65 9.08 -4.39 3.43
C VAL A 65 9.64 -5.59 2.68
N ASN A 66 10.80 -6.06 3.11
CA ASN A 66 11.53 -7.15 2.45
C ASN A 66 12.07 -8.15 3.48
N ARG A 67 12.68 -9.25 3.00
CA ARG A 67 13.20 -10.33 3.85
C ARG A 67 14.28 -9.89 4.85
N GLN A 68 14.96 -8.77 4.63
CA GLN A 68 15.96 -8.24 5.57
C GLN A 68 15.33 -7.46 6.72
N ALA A 69 14.02 -7.18 6.67
CA ALA A 69 13.32 -6.45 7.72
C ALA A 69 13.00 -7.30 8.96
N ILE A 70 13.11 -8.63 8.86
CA ILE A 70 12.88 -9.57 9.95
C ILE A 70 14.01 -10.60 10.02
N SER A 71 14.40 -10.96 11.24
CA SER A 71 15.28 -12.10 11.50
C SER A 71 14.50 -13.15 12.28
N VAL A 72 14.41 -14.36 11.76
CA VAL A 72 13.79 -15.50 12.43
C VAL A 72 14.82 -16.62 12.56
N TYR A 73 14.95 -17.22 13.74
CA TYR A 73 16.00 -18.19 14.04
C TYR A 73 15.58 -19.20 15.13
N THR A 74 16.30 -20.31 15.23
CA THR A 74 16.20 -21.27 16.34
C THR A 74 17.53 -21.27 17.09
N GLY A 75 17.50 -21.02 18.41
CA GLY A 75 18.72 -20.93 19.21
C GLY A 75 19.50 -19.62 18.99
N GLU A 76 20.73 -19.70 18.48
CA GLU A 76 21.60 -18.52 18.31
C GLU A 76 21.23 -17.69 17.07
N ARG A 77 21.25 -16.37 17.22
CA ARG A 77 20.96 -15.41 16.14
C ARG A 77 21.95 -15.59 14.98
N GLY A 78 21.43 -15.60 13.76
CA GLY A 78 22.23 -15.65 12.52
C GLY A 78 22.42 -17.06 11.94
N LEU A 79 22.00 -18.11 12.65
CA LEU A 79 21.99 -19.47 12.13
C LEU A 79 20.59 -19.86 11.65
N GLY A 80 20.51 -20.36 10.41
CA GLY A 80 19.32 -21.06 9.91
C GLY A 80 18.09 -20.17 9.67
N SER A 81 18.25 -18.91 9.27
CA SER A 81 17.09 -18.06 9.01
C SER A 81 16.29 -18.55 7.79
N PRO A 82 14.97 -18.79 7.93
CA PRO A 82 14.14 -19.18 6.81
C PRO A 82 14.14 -18.11 5.72
N THR A 83 13.93 -18.54 4.47
CA THR A 83 13.72 -17.61 3.37
C THR A 83 12.22 -17.36 3.22
N TYR A 84 11.85 -16.08 3.19
CA TYR A 84 10.47 -15.63 3.09
C TYR A 84 10.16 -15.08 1.70
N GLU A 85 8.97 -15.39 1.21
CA GLU A 85 8.25 -14.52 0.29
C GLU A 85 7.58 -13.43 1.12
N VAL A 86 7.74 -12.17 0.71
CA VAL A 86 7.21 -11.03 1.45
C VAL A 86 6.13 -10.35 0.62
N VAL A 87 4.93 -10.24 1.18
CA VAL A 87 3.79 -9.58 0.56
C VAL A 87 3.36 -8.42 1.45
N TYR A 88 3.16 -7.25 0.85
CA TYR A 88 2.61 -6.09 1.55
C TYR A 88 1.23 -5.73 0.99
N ASP A 89 0.24 -5.75 1.88
CA ASP A 89 -1.11 -5.26 1.66
C ASP A 89 -1.23 -3.82 2.22
N PRO A 90 -1.17 -2.79 1.35
CA PRO A 90 -1.27 -1.41 1.81
C PRO A 90 -2.70 -1.02 2.21
N VAL A 91 -3.73 -1.80 1.88
CA VAL A 91 -5.12 -1.50 2.25
C VAL A 91 -5.30 -1.71 3.75
N GLU A 92 -4.77 -2.81 4.28
CA GLU A 92 -4.83 -3.12 5.71
C GLU A 92 -3.55 -2.77 6.48
N ARG A 93 -2.51 -2.28 5.78
CA ARG A 93 -1.16 -2.02 6.30
C ARG A 93 -0.58 -3.29 6.94
N VAL A 94 -0.69 -4.41 6.24
CA VAL A 94 -0.25 -5.73 6.69
C VAL A 94 0.91 -6.23 5.84
N ALA A 95 2.01 -6.63 6.48
CA ALA A 95 3.09 -7.38 5.86
C ALA A 95 3.01 -8.85 6.24
N GLU A 96 3.11 -9.73 5.25
CA GLU A 96 3.15 -11.17 5.42
C GLU A 96 4.50 -11.72 4.99
N PHE A 97 5.14 -12.48 5.88
CA PHE A 97 6.37 -13.22 5.63
C PHE A 97 6.03 -14.70 5.54
N ARG A 98 5.78 -15.15 4.31
CA ARG A 98 5.35 -16.51 3.99
C ARG A 98 6.58 -17.38 3.79
N LEU A 99 6.62 -18.53 4.46
CA LEU A 99 7.63 -19.53 4.15
C LEU A 99 7.45 -20.02 2.71
N GLY A 100 8.54 -20.12 1.95
CA GLY A 100 8.46 -20.71 0.61
C GLY A 100 7.90 -22.14 0.68
N GLY A 101 6.98 -22.49 -0.22
CA GLY A 101 6.10 -23.69 -0.14
C GLY A 101 6.75 -25.07 0.01
N ASN A 102 8.09 -25.17 0.01
CA ASN A 102 8.84 -26.41 0.19
C ASN A 102 9.60 -26.49 1.53
N ARG A 103 9.43 -25.51 2.43
CA ARG A 103 10.19 -25.46 3.70
C ARG A 103 9.28 -25.03 4.86
N PRO A 104 8.43 -25.91 5.39
CA PRO A 104 7.68 -25.62 6.61
C PRO A 104 8.64 -25.43 7.79
N TYR A 105 8.15 -24.78 8.84
CA TYR A 105 8.81 -24.79 10.13
C TYR A 105 8.88 -26.21 10.69
N GLU A 106 9.93 -26.49 11.46
CA GLU A 106 10.09 -27.78 12.11
C GLU A 106 9.15 -27.89 13.32
N PRO A 107 8.35 -28.98 13.43
CA PRO A 107 7.48 -29.23 14.57
C PRO A 107 8.19 -29.18 15.92
N ASN A 108 7.47 -28.72 16.96
CA ASN A 108 7.92 -28.66 18.34
C ASN A 108 9.23 -27.88 18.56
N LYS A 109 9.59 -27.00 17.63
CA LYS A 109 10.72 -26.09 17.80
C LYS A 109 10.26 -24.72 18.27
N LEU A 110 11.05 -24.15 19.18
CA LEU A 110 10.98 -22.75 19.56
C LEU A 110 11.71 -21.91 18.51
N TYR A 111 10.97 -21.04 17.84
CA TYR A 111 11.51 -20.00 16.99
C TYR A 111 11.49 -18.67 17.73
N GLN A 112 12.48 -17.84 17.44
CA GLN A 112 12.56 -16.46 17.89
C GLN A 112 12.54 -15.55 16.67
N TYR A 113 11.93 -14.39 16.80
CA TYR A 113 11.92 -13.35 15.77
C TYR A 113 12.38 -12.01 16.32
N GLU A 114 12.92 -11.19 15.43
CA GLU A 114 13.30 -9.80 15.69
C GLU A 114 13.05 -8.97 14.43
N LEU A 115 12.28 -7.89 14.56
CA LEU A 115 12.15 -6.89 13.51
C LEU A 115 13.34 -5.94 13.57
N VAL A 116 13.93 -5.68 12.40
CA VAL A 116 15.09 -4.81 12.31
C VAL A 116 14.65 -3.36 12.37
N VAL A 117 15.12 -2.66 13.40
CA VAL A 117 14.92 -1.21 13.60
C VAL A 117 16.01 -0.46 12.86
N PRO A 118 15.68 0.28 11.78
CA PRO A 118 16.69 0.97 11.00
C PRO A 118 17.10 2.27 11.70
N LYS A 119 18.41 2.50 11.90
CA LYS A 119 18.92 3.69 12.62
C LYS A 119 19.26 4.81 11.65
N GLU A 120 19.84 4.45 10.51
CA GLU A 120 20.26 5.37 9.45
C GLU A 120 19.45 5.14 8.16
N PRO A 121 19.26 6.16 7.29
CA PRO A 121 18.43 6.05 6.08
C PRO A 121 18.74 4.86 5.16
N GLY A 122 19.97 4.34 5.19
CA GLY A 122 20.39 3.18 4.38
C GLY A 122 20.32 1.83 5.10
N ASP A 123 19.95 1.80 6.38
CA ASP A 123 19.84 0.56 7.14
C ASP A 123 18.66 -0.30 6.65
N TYR A 124 18.82 -1.62 6.77
CA TYR A 124 17.71 -2.55 6.64
C TYR A 124 16.70 -2.33 7.77
N GLY A 125 15.42 -2.57 7.48
CA GLY A 125 14.33 -2.41 8.43
C GLY A 125 13.12 -1.77 7.79
N ILE A 126 11.99 -1.83 8.47
CA ILE A 126 10.72 -1.29 7.99
C ILE A 126 10.72 0.24 8.13
N ARG A 127 10.23 0.93 7.11
CA ARG A 127 9.99 2.38 7.15
C ARG A 127 8.60 2.72 6.60
N ALA A 128 8.06 3.84 7.04
CA ALA A 128 6.90 4.46 6.40
C ALA A 128 7.28 5.00 5.01
N PHE A 129 6.28 5.31 4.19
CA PHE A 129 6.46 5.94 2.87
C PHE A 129 7.22 7.28 2.92
N ASP A 130 7.22 7.97 4.07
CA ASP A 130 7.93 9.22 4.32
C ASP A 130 9.32 9.02 4.96
N GLY A 131 9.76 7.77 5.06
CA GLY A 131 11.06 7.38 5.59
C GLY A 131 11.12 7.24 7.11
N ALA A 132 10.04 7.52 7.85
CA ALA A 132 10.03 7.35 9.30
C ALA A 132 10.35 5.89 9.68
N PRO A 133 11.28 5.63 10.62
CA PRO A 133 11.71 4.30 10.98
C PRO A 133 10.66 3.53 11.79
N LEU A 134 10.79 2.21 11.83
CA LEU A 134 10.12 1.37 12.82
C LEU A 134 10.63 1.69 14.23
N ALA A 135 9.73 1.82 15.21
CA ALA A 135 10.05 1.94 16.62
C ALA A 135 9.23 0.96 17.47
N GLU A 136 9.77 0.63 18.64
CA GLU A 136 9.07 -0.21 19.62
C GLU A 136 8.02 0.61 20.36
N ALA A 137 6.81 0.07 20.49
CA ALA A 137 5.71 0.64 21.25
C ALA A 137 5.07 -0.44 22.14
N ASP A 138 3.74 -0.57 22.13
CA ASP A 138 3.02 -1.53 22.98
C ASP A 138 3.29 -2.99 22.59
N ILE A 139 3.58 -3.25 21.30
CA ILE A 139 3.94 -4.58 20.80
C ILE A 139 5.47 -4.65 20.68
N PRO A 140 6.13 -5.60 21.36
CA PRO A 140 7.58 -5.73 21.29
C PRO A 140 8.01 -6.14 19.87
N LEU A 141 9.16 -5.62 19.45
CA LEU A 141 9.74 -5.92 18.14
C LEU A 141 10.51 -7.25 18.11
N ARG A 142 10.44 -8.00 19.20
CA ARG A 142 11.09 -9.30 19.39
C ARG A 142 10.16 -10.22 20.16
N GLY A 143 10.23 -11.50 19.85
CA GLY A 143 9.43 -12.49 20.55
C GLY A 143 9.80 -13.90 20.15
N SER A 144 8.97 -14.84 20.59
CA SER A 144 9.17 -16.26 20.37
C SER A 144 7.86 -16.99 20.19
N PHE A 145 7.89 -18.11 19.48
CA PHE A 145 6.74 -19.00 19.32
C PHE A 145 7.18 -20.45 19.13
N VAL A 146 6.33 -21.38 19.55
CA VAL A 146 6.54 -22.82 19.39
C VAL A 146 5.60 -23.35 18.31
N ILE A 147 6.16 -24.13 17.39
CA ILE A 147 5.43 -24.73 16.27
C ILE A 147 4.72 -26.02 16.72
N SER A 148 3.46 -26.17 16.36
CA SER A 148 2.69 -27.41 16.57
C SER A 148 3.08 -28.50 15.58
N ASP A 149 2.63 -29.73 15.84
CA ASP A 149 2.82 -30.87 14.94
C ASP A 149 2.05 -30.77 13.62
N GLU A 150 0.92 -30.05 13.64
CA GLU A 150 0.00 -30.03 12.52
C GLU A 150 0.19 -28.79 11.63
N PRO A 151 0.16 -28.94 10.29
CA PRO A 151 -0.06 -27.80 9.42
C PRO A 151 -1.48 -27.29 9.59
N GLU A 152 -1.66 -25.98 9.45
CA GLU A 152 -2.99 -25.41 9.33
C GLU A 152 -3.52 -25.73 7.94
N VAL A 153 -4.80 -26.09 7.90
CA VAL A 153 -5.53 -26.23 6.65
C VAL A 153 -5.69 -24.83 6.08
N VAL A 154 -4.77 -24.44 5.20
CA VAL A 154 -4.83 -23.18 4.48
C VAL A 154 -6.06 -23.23 3.60
N GLN A 155 -7.08 -22.46 3.95
CA GLN A 155 -8.19 -22.24 3.04
C GLN A 155 -7.61 -21.53 1.82
N PRO A 156 -7.91 -22.00 0.59
CA PRO A 156 -7.48 -21.28 -0.59
C PRO A 156 -7.98 -19.84 -0.47
N PRO A 157 -7.15 -18.83 -0.82
CA PRO A 157 -7.63 -17.46 -0.84
C PRO A 157 -8.86 -17.40 -1.75
N PRO A 158 -9.83 -16.51 -1.47
CA PRO A 158 -10.95 -16.30 -2.37
C PRO A 158 -10.41 -16.02 -3.78
N PRO A 159 -11.11 -16.49 -4.83
CA PRO A 159 -10.67 -16.22 -6.20
C PRO A 159 -10.54 -14.71 -6.40
N ALA A 160 -9.43 -14.30 -7.01
CA ALA A 160 -9.23 -12.89 -7.30
C ALA A 160 -10.31 -12.38 -8.27
N PRO A 161 -10.77 -11.13 -8.12
CA PRO A 161 -11.66 -10.49 -9.08
C PRO A 161 -11.12 -10.57 -10.51
N SER A 162 -12.00 -10.75 -11.50
CA SER A 162 -11.59 -10.65 -12.90
C SER A 162 -11.27 -9.20 -13.28
N CYS A 163 -10.49 -9.00 -14.35
CA CYS A 163 -10.22 -7.66 -14.87
C CYS A 163 -11.50 -6.92 -15.27
N ASP A 164 -12.48 -7.63 -15.84
CA ASP A 164 -13.81 -7.08 -16.13
C ASP A 164 -14.51 -6.56 -14.89
N LEU A 165 -14.46 -7.29 -13.77
CA LEU A 165 -15.04 -6.85 -12.51
C LEU A 165 -14.31 -5.61 -11.97
N ILE A 166 -12.98 -5.56 -12.06
CA ILE A 166 -12.20 -4.37 -11.65
C ILE A 166 -12.60 -3.14 -12.48
N VAL A 167 -12.64 -3.26 -13.80
CA VAL A 167 -12.96 -2.14 -14.68
C VAL A 167 -14.42 -1.69 -14.54
N SER A 168 -15.36 -2.65 -14.50
CA SER A 168 -16.79 -2.36 -14.48
C SER A 168 -17.30 -1.97 -13.08
N ASP A 169 -16.85 -2.62 -12.02
CA ASP A 169 -17.35 -2.37 -10.67
C ASP A 169 -16.46 -1.38 -9.92
N VAL A 170 -15.15 -1.64 -9.80
CA VAL A 170 -14.26 -0.78 -9.01
C VAL A 170 -14.11 0.59 -9.67
N PHE A 171 -13.70 0.65 -10.94
CA PHE A 171 -13.40 1.93 -11.58
C PHE A 171 -14.63 2.65 -12.12
N ARG A 172 -15.65 1.94 -12.63
CA ARG A 172 -16.81 2.58 -13.25
C ARG A 172 -17.97 2.79 -12.28
N LYS A 173 -18.46 1.76 -11.59
CA LYS A 173 -19.62 1.89 -10.68
C LYS A 173 -19.26 2.59 -9.37
N LEU A 174 -18.30 2.03 -8.61
CA LEU A 174 -17.94 2.52 -7.28
C LEU A 174 -17.12 3.81 -7.39
N GLY A 175 -15.95 3.72 -8.01
CA GLY A 175 -15.00 4.83 -8.11
C GLY A 175 -15.45 5.96 -9.02
N ARG A 176 -16.33 5.70 -10.01
CA ARG A 176 -16.65 6.64 -11.10
C ARG A 176 -15.39 7.21 -11.80
N CYS A 177 -14.23 6.57 -11.64
CA CYS A 177 -12.95 6.95 -12.23
C CYS A 177 -13.00 6.87 -13.76
N ALA A 178 -13.69 5.86 -14.26
CA ALA A 178 -13.92 5.60 -15.68
C ALA A 178 -15.19 6.25 -16.26
N GLY A 179 -15.82 7.15 -15.49
CA GLY A 179 -16.96 7.95 -15.96
C GLY A 179 -16.57 8.94 -17.07
N SER A 180 -17.50 9.82 -17.45
CA SER A 180 -17.38 10.74 -18.60
C SER A 180 -16.24 11.78 -18.54
N GLU A 181 -15.46 11.83 -17.46
CA GLU A 181 -14.64 13.03 -17.18
C GLU A 181 -13.14 12.81 -16.93
N CYS A 182 -12.65 11.63 -16.52
CA CYS A 182 -11.25 11.53 -16.05
C CYS A 182 -10.37 10.48 -16.75
N HIS A 183 -10.80 9.22 -16.79
CA HIS A 183 -9.98 8.10 -17.26
C HIS A 183 -10.63 7.28 -18.38
N ARG A 184 -11.37 7.94 -19.27
CA ARG A 184 -11.95 7.32 -20.47
C ARG A 184 -11.10 7.62 -21.70
N ARG A 185 -11.06 6.69 -22.66
CA ARG A 185 -10.40 6.91 -23.95
C ARG A 185 -11.31 7.71 -24.89
N GLY A 186 -10.94 8.97 -25.14
CA GLY A 186 -11.68 9.89 -26.02
C GLY A 186 -13.01 10.37 -25.43
N ASN A 187 -13.53 11.48 -25.96
CA ASN A 187 -14.76 12.13 -25.51
C ASN A 187 -14.78 12.40 -23.99
N ASN A 188 -13.62 12.70 -23.39
CA ASN A 188 -13.60 13.23 -22.03
C ASN A 188 -14.20 14.62 -22.12
N GLN A 189 -15.48 14.76 -21.83
CA GLN A 189 -16.15 16.03 -21.85
C GLN A 189 -16.45 16.41 -20.42
N THR A 190 -16.16 17.65 -20.02
CA THR A 190 -16.77 18.17 -18.79
C THR A 190 -18.30 18.07 -18.95
N LEU A 191 -18.99 17.51 -17.98
CA LEU A 191 -20.45 17.36 -17.95
C LEU A 191 -21.15 18.71 -18.14
N ASP A 192 -20.54 19.80 -17.64
CA ASP A 192 -21.16 21.12 -17.63
C ASP A 192 -20.95 21.92 -18.93
N THR A 193 -19.79 21.79 -19.59
CA THR A 193 -19.44 22.64 -20.74
C THR A 193 -19.33 21.88 -22.05
N MET A 194 -19.43 20.54 -22.01
CA MET A 194 -19.09 19.64 -23.12
C MET A 194 -17.71 19.87 -23.73
N ALA A 195 -16.83 20.63 -23.05
CA ALA A 195 -15.47 20.88 -23.53
C ALA A 195 -14.67 19.59 -23.49
N ASP A 196 -14.03 19.27 -24.61
CA ASP A 196 -13.08 18.17 -24.72
C ASP A 196 -11.88 18.43 -23.82
N LEU A 197 -11.75 17.61 -22.78
CA LEU A 197 -10.62 17.57 -21.86
C LEU A 197 -9.39 16.87 -22.49
N GLY A 198 -9.53 16.32 -23.70
CA GLY A 198 -8.49 15.60 -24.41
C GLY A 198 -8.26 14.21 -23.82
N ASP A 199 -7.06 13.68 -24.01
CA ASP A 199 -6.68 12.39 -23.44
C ASP A 199 -6.67 12.44 -21.91
N ALA A 200 -7.03 11.32 -21.29
CA ALA A 200 -6.93 11.13 -19.85
C ALA A 200 -5.53 11.53 -19.36
N PRO A 201 -5.39 12.14 -18.17
CA PRO A 201 -4.09 12.51 -17.63
C PRO A 201 -3.13 11.33 -17.64
N HIS A 202 -1.92 11.56 -18.15
CA HIS A 202 -0.88 10.52 -18.27
C HIS A 202 -1.28 9.34 -19.16
N GLN A 203 -2.34 9.48 -19.96
CA GLN A 203 -2.94 8.42 -20.77
C GLN A 203 -3.33 7.20 -19.93
N LEU A 204 -3.68 7.38 -18.66
CA LEU A 204 -4.24 6.32 -17.81
C LEU A 204 -5.72 6.15 -18.13
N TYR A 205 -6.07 5.05 -18.76
CA TYR A 205 -7.43 4.71 -19.18
C TYR A 205 -7.93 3.54 -18.35
N LEU A 206 -9.03 3.72 -17.62
CA LEU A 206 -9.60 2.75 -16.69
C LEU A 206 -10.97 2.23 -17.17
N ASP A 207 -11.31 2.45 -18.43
CA ASP A 207 -12.66 2.31 -18.98
C ASP A 207 -12.96 0.96 -19.64
N SER A 208 -11.93 0.22 -20.07
CA SER A 208 -12.05 -1.13 -20.60
C SER A 208 -10.84 -1.99 -20.18
N PRO A 209 -10.97 -3.33 -20.12
CA PRO A 209 -9.83 -4.22 -19.86
C PRO A 209 -8.64 -3.99 -20.79
N ALA A 210 -8.91 -3.82 -22.09
CA ALA A 210 -7.89 -3.61 -23.10
C ALA A 210 -7.13 -2.28 -22.87
N THR A 211 -7.85 -1.18 -22.62
CA THR A 211 -7.22 0.12 -22.37
C THR A 211 -6.54 0.19 -21.01
N PHE A 212 -7.08 -0.49 -20.00
CA PHE A 212 -6.47 -0.63 -18.69
C PHE A 212 -5.13 -1.36 -18.76
N THR A 213 -5.09 -2.53 -19.41
CA THR A 213 -3.84 -3.28 -19.64
C THR A 213 -2.79 -2.43 -20.33
N LEU A 214 -3.17 -1.72 -21.41
CA LEU A 214 -2.24 -0.91 -22.20
C LEU A 214 -1.71 0.33 -21.48
N SER A 215 -2.43 0.83 -20.47
CA SER A 215 -2.15 2.13 -19.84
C SER A 215 -1.73 2.06 -18.37
N ALA A 216 -2.08 1.00 -17.66
CA ALA A 216 -1.79 0.85 -16.24
C ALA A 216 -0.62 -0.13 -15.99
N TYR A 217 -0.42 -1.13 -16.86
CA TYR A 217 0.59 -2.17 -16.62
C TYR A 217 1.93 -1.77 -17.18
N ASP A 218 2.98 -2.03 -16.40
CA ASP A 218 4.38 -1.73 -16.71
C ASP A 218 4.65 -0.28 -17.10
N ARG A 219 3.64 0.60 -16.91
CA ARG A 219 3.76 2.03 -17.03
C ARG A 219 4.12 2.57 -15.67
N VAL A 220 5.25 3.26 -15.65
CA VAL A 220 5.56 4.15 -14.55
C VAL A 220 4.58 5.31 -14.62
N ALA A 221 4.06 5.72 -13.46
CA ALA A 221 3.21 6.90 -13.43
C ALA A 221 4.03 8.09 -13.95
N ARG A 222 3.62 8.78 -15.02
CA ARG A 222 4.38 9.96 -15.49
C ARG A 222 4.47 11.06 -14.43
N GLN A 223 3.52 11.10 -13.50
CA GLN A 223 3.59 11.90 -12.28
C GLN A 223 4.80 11.58 -11.43
N THR A 224 5.27 10.33 -11.50
CA THR A 224 6.39 9.78 -10.74
C THR A 224 7.69 9.73 -11.56
N ASP A 225 7.61 9.78 -12.90
CA ASP A 225 8.75 9.99 -13.80
C ASP A 225 9.28 11.43 -13.73
N LEU A 226 8.36 12.39 -13.65
CA LEU A 226 8.68 13.79 -13.39
C LEU A 226 8.80 14.03 -11.88
N GLY A 227 9.72 13.32 -11.22
CA GLY A 227 10.36 13.91 -10.05
C GLY A 227 10.87 15.31 -10.44
N ASP A 228 11.22 16.16 -9.47
CA ASP A 228 11.71 17.52 -9.72
C ASP A 228 13.04 17.61 -10.52
N PHE A 229 13.41 16.57 -11.29
CA PHE A 229 14.76 16.21 -11.68
C PHE A 229 14.91 15.70 -13.12
N SER A 230 13.94 15.89 -14.02
CA SER A 230 14.17 15.64 -15.45
C SER A 230 15.08 16.74 -16.04
N GLY A 231 16.40 16.67 -15.79
CA GLY A 231 17.40 17.41 -16.57
C GLY A 231 18.63 18.02 -15.85
N GLY A 232 18.75 17.98 -14.51
CA GLY A 232 19.85 18.67 -13.80
C GLY A 232 20.93 17.74 -13.22
N ASN A 233 22.21 18.04 -13.50
CA ASN A 233 23.39 17.38 -12.91
C ASN A 233 23.31 17.39 -11.37
N PRO A 234 23.46 16.26 -10.65
CA PRO A 234 23.37 16.21 -9.19
C PRO A 234 24.32 17.15 -8.44
N GLN A 235 25.44 17.53 -9.05
CA GLN A 235 26.44 18.45 -8.49
C GLN A 235 26.04 19.94 -8.56
N ASP A 236 25.07 20.32 -9.40
CA ASP A 236 24.62 21.71 -9.54
C ASP A 236 23.46 22.08 -8.60
N ARG A 237 23.24 21.29 -7.53
CA ARG A 237 22.08 21.46 -6.64
C ARG A 237 22.43 22.22 -5.37
N SER A 238 21.77 23.36 -5.19
CA SER A 238 21.78 24.13 -3.93
C SER A 238 20.97 23.49 -2.79
N ASP A 239 20.10 22.52 -3.11
CA ASP A 239 19.06 22.05 -2.19
C ASP A 239 19.36 20.67 -1.59
N ALA A 240 20.46 20.03 -1.97
CA ALA A 240 20.89 18.80 -1.33
C ALA A 240 21.30 19.10 0.13
N VAL A 241 20.64 18.43 1.08
CA VAL A 241 20.98 18.58 2.50
C VAL A 241 22.25 17.77 2.73
N VAL A 242 23.35 18.48 2.95
CA VAL A 242 24.62 17.87 3.34
C VAL A 242 24.60 17.71 4.86
N TYR A 243 24.42 16.48 5.33
CA TYR A 243 24.63 16.14 6.73
C TYR A 243 26.14 16.01 6.96
N VAL A 244 26.64 16.68 7.99
CA VAL A 244 28.02 16.53 8.45
C VAL A 244 27.98 15.77 9.76
N ASP A 245 28.54 14.56 9.79
CA ASP A 245 28.62 13.78 11.01
C ASP A 245 29.66 14.36 12.00
N GLN A 246 29.73 13.80 13.21
CA GLN A 246 30.67 14.24 14.24
C GLN A 246 32.15 14.06 13.85
N ASN A 247 32.45 13.27 12.82
CA ASN A 247 33.78 13.05 12.28
C ASN A 247 34.08 13.96 11.07
N GLY A 248 33.16 14.84 10.68
CA GLY A 248 33.31 15.72 9.52
C GLY A 248 33.01 15.05 8.17
N SER A 249 32.49 13.82 8.17
CA SER A 249 32.06 13.15 6.94
C SER A 249 30.80 13.83 6.40
N ARG A 250 30.83 14.15 5.10
CA ARG A 250 29.72 14.81 4.41
C ARG A 250 28.87 13.78 3.70
N THR A 251 27.68 13.52 4.21
CA THR A 251 26.67 12.71 3.52
C THR A 251 25.74 13.65 2.77
N VAL A 252 25.81 13.63 1.45
CA VAL A 252 24.84 14.31 0.60
C VAL A 252 23.57 13.47 0.61
N VAL A 253 22.59 13.88 1.40
CA VAL A 253 21.26 13.27 1.33
C VAL A 253 20.55 13.98 0.20
N SER A 254 20.37 13.28 -0.92
CA SER A 254 19.45 13.74 -1.96
C SER A 254 18.14 14.09 -1.27
N PRO A 255 17.54 15.27 -1.53
CA PRO A 255 16.22 15.60 -1.01
C PRO A 255 15.32 14.40 -1.26
N GLY A 256 14.77 13.84 -0.19
CA GLY A 256 14.15 12.51 -0.19
C GLY A 256 13.32 12.30 -1.45
N VAL A 257 13.60 11.21 -2.17
CA VAL A 257 12.80 10.83 -3.32
C VAL A 257 11.36 10.73 -2.83
N ARG A 258 10.46 11.56 -3.36
CA ARG A 258 9.05 11.53 -2.96
C ARG A 258 8.49 10.13 -3.13
N PHE A 259 7.60 9.76 -2.22
CA PHE A 259 6.87 8.52 -2.36
C PHE A 259 6.10 8.52 -3.68
N GLY A 260 6.16 7.40 -4.38
CA GLY A 260 5.60 7.27 -5.70
C GLY A 260 6.62 7.40 -6.83
N VAL A 261 7.71 8.18 -6.70
CA VAL A 261 8.67 8.40 -7.79
C VAL A 261 9.13 7.07 -8.39
N ARG A 262 8.96 6.92 -9.71
CA ARG A 262 9.24 5.70 -10.48
C ARG A 262 8.48 4.43 -10.07
N MET A 263 7.44 4.54 -9.26
CA MET A 263 6.54 3.40 -9.01
C MET A 263 5.68 3.12 -10.24
N ALA A 264 5.45 1.82 -10.49
CA ALA A 264 4.49 1.37 -11.48
C ALA A 264 3.08 1.81 -11.06
N LEU A 265 2.25 2.17 -12.05
CA LEU A 265 0.83 2.48 -11.82
C LEU A 265 0.13 1.27 -11.19
N VAL A 266 0.29 0.12 -11.83
CA VAL A 266 -0.04 -1.20 -11.31
C VAL A 266 1.20 -2.07 -11.44
N ALA A 267 1.63 -2.66 -10.33
CA ALA A 267 2.74 -3.61 -10.25
C ALA A 267 2.16 -5.02 -10.07
N PRO A 268 2.08 -5.84 -11.13
CA PRO A 268 1.62 -7.23 -11.05
C PRO A 268 2.26 -7.98 -9.89
N SER A 269 1.44 -8.72 -9.14
CA SER A 269 1.82 -9.50 -7.95
C SER A 269 2.34 -8.68 -6.77
N SER A 270 2.31 -7.34 -6.82
CA SER A 270 2.77 -6.47 -5.75
C SER A 270 1.83 -5.27 -5.51
N PRO A 271 0.73 -5.47 -4.75
CA PRO A 271 -0.17 -4.38 -4.38
C PRO A 271 0.57 -3.23 -3.69
N GLY A 272 1.48 -3.56 -2.77
CA GLY A 272 2.34 -2.61 -2.08
C GLY A 272 3.24 -1.78 -3.01
N ALA A 273 3.56 -2.23 -4.22
CA ALA A 273 4.36 -1.46 -5.19
C ALA A 273 3.50 -0.72 -6.24
N SER A 274 2.17 -0.76 -6.12
CA SER A 274 1.24 -0.19 -7.10
C SER A 274 0.81 1.23 -6.71
N TYR A 275 1.29 2.24 -7.44
CA TYR A 275 1.01 3.66 -7.16
C TYR A 275 -0.49 3.99 -7.17
N LEU A 276 -1.27 3.39 -8.08
CA LEU A 276 -2.72 3.61 -8.17
C LEU A 276 -3.44 3.26 -6.87
N LEU A 277 -2.99 2.22 -6.16
CA LEU A 277 -3.64 1.78 -4.93
C LEU A 277 -3.51 2.84 -3.83
N TYR A 278 -2.29 3.35 -3.60
CA TYR A 278 -2.09 4.44 -2.63
C TYR A 278 -2.82 5.72 -3.04
N LYS A 279 -2.98 5.99 -4.35
CA LYS A 279 -3.75 7.14 -4.81
C LYS A 279 -5.22 7.10 -4.40
N LEU A 280 -5.80 5.90 -4.42
CA LEU A 280 -7.16 5.66 -3.96
C LEU A 280 -7.21 5.65 -2.42
N LEU A 281 -6.21 5.12 -1.73
CA LEU A 281 -6.15 5.08 -0.26
C LEU A 281 -6.16 6.48 0.40
N ILE A 282 -5.73 7.55 -0.29
CA ILE A 282 -5.80 8.93 0.25
C ILE A 282 -7.26 9.37 0.52
N GLY A 283 -8.24 8.84 -0.22
CA GLY A 283 -9.64 9.23 -0.09
C GLY A 283 -10.28 8.61 1.13
N ARG A 284 -10.52 9.40 2.19
CA ARG A 284 -11.20 8.95 3.41
C ARG A 284 -12.54 8.27 3.14
N ASP A 285 -13.31 8.79 2.17
CA ASP A 285 -14.59 8.21 1.76
C ASP A 285 -14.48 6.79 1.18
N ASN A 286 -13.26 6.36 0.80
CA ASN A 286 -13.00 4.99 0.36
C ASN A 286 -12.91 3.99 1.53
N TYR A 287 -12.93 4.42 2.79
CA TYR A 287 -13.00 3.52 3.96
C TYR A 287 -14.41 3.31 4.49
N GLN A 288 -15.40 3.98 3.90
CA GLN A 288 -16.80 3.80 4.26
C GLN A 288 -17.34 2.49 3.69
N ASP A 289 -18.28 1.89 4.42
CA ASP A 289 -19.08 0.77 3.93
C ASP A 289 -19.82 1.08 2.63
N CYS A 290 -20.16 0.02 1.89
CA CYS A 290 -21.20 0.09 0.88
C CYS A 290 -22.55 0.37 1.56
N SER A 291 -22.92 1.65 1.70
CA SER A 291 -24.06 2.07 2.52
C SER A 291 -25.45 1.87 1.89
N THR A 292 -25.55 1.21 0.75
CA THR A 292 -26.80 0.72 0.13
C THR A 292 -26.47 -0.48 -0.76
N PRO A 293 -27.43 -1.36 -1.11
CA PRO A 293 -27.20 -2.40 -2.12
C PRO A 293 -27.04 -1.71 -3.48
N THR A 294 -25.88 -1.11 -3.72
CA THR A 294 -25.37 -0.88 -5.05
C THR A 294 -25.29 -2.22 -5.76
N GLU A 295 -25.58 -2.25 -7.06
CA GLU A 295 -25.49 -3.42 -7.96
C GLU A 295 -24.05 -3.95 -8.14
N SER A 296 -23.19 -3.79 -7.15
CA SER A 296 -21.82 -4.29 -7.18
C SER A 296 -21.70 -5.53 -6.33
N GLU A 297 -21.23 -6.60 -6.96
CA GLU A 297 -20.98 -7.90 -6.32
C GLU A 297 -19.92 -7.79 -5.21
N LEU A 298 -19.05 -6.77 -5.31
CA LEU A 298 -17.97 -6.49 -4.37
C LEU A 298 -18.46 -6.05 -2.99
N CYS A 299 -19.68 -5.53 -2.86
CA CYS A 299 -20.21 -5.09 -1.57
C CYS A 299 -20.55 -6.24 -0.61
N SER A 300 -20.35 -7.50 -1.02
CA SER A 300 -20.38 -8.68 -0.16
C SER A 300 -19.07 -8.95 0.58
N LEU A 301 -17.98 -8.26 0.21
CA LEU A 301 -16.68 -8.37 0.88
C LEU A 301 -16.73 -7.76 2.30
N PRO A 302 -15.80 -8.18 3.18
CA PRO A 302 -15.75 -7.71 4.57
C PRO A 302 -15.83 -6.18 4.69
N GLY A 303 -16.47 -5.72 5.76
CA GLY A 303 -16.60 -4.30 6.09
C GLY A 303 -15.29 -3.66 6.60
N PRO A 304 -15.30 -2.35 6.93
CA PRO A 304 -14.14 -1.60 7.42
C PRO A 304 -13.66 -2.03 8.80
N CYS A 305 -14.51 -2.69 9.58
CA CYS A 305 -14.15 -3.19 10.90
C CYS A 305 -13.93 -4.72 10.90
N GLU A 306 -13.77 -5.30 9.71
CA GLU A 306 -13.39 -6.69 9.50
C GLU A 306 -12.03 -6.72 8.78
N THR A 307 -11.32 -7.85 8.87
CA THR A 307 -9.97 -8.04 8.29
C THR A 307 -9.99 -9.14 7.23
N ALA A 308 -9.20 -8.98 6.17
CA ALA A 308 -8.91 -10.05 5.22
C ALA A 308 -7.84 -11.03 5.74
N HIS A 309 -7.20 -10.70 6.88
CA HIS A 309 -6.13 -11.47 7.52
C HIS A 309 -6.66 -12.17 8.78
N PRO A 310 -7.21 -13.40 8.68
CA PRO A 310 -7.91 -14.05 9.79
C PRO A 310 -6.99 -14.42 10.97
N SER A 311 -5.70 -14.66 10.71
CA SER A 311 -4.69 -14.89 11.75
C SER A 311 -4.40 -13.64 12.57
N LEU A 312 -4.80 -12.46 12.08
CA LEU A 312 -4.55 -11.17 12.70
C LEU A 312 -5.85 -10.34 12.76
N PRO A 313 -6.80 -10.71 13.64
CA PRO A 313 -8.05 -9.97 13.82
C PRO A 313 -7.80 -8.53 14.28
N LEU A 314 -8.68 -7.63 13.85
CA LEU A 314 -8.73 -6.27 14.37
C LEU A 314 -9.03 -6.26 15.88
N PRO A 315 -8.41 -5.36 16.66
CA PRO A 315 -8.84 -5.14 18.03
C PRO A 315 -10.32 -4.73 18.08
N LYS A 316 -10.99 -5.06 19.20
CA LYS A 316 -12.43 -4.81 19.33
C LYS A 316 -12.75 -3.32 19.23
N GLY A 317 -13.57 -2.97 18.25
CA GLY A 317 -14.00 -1.58 18.00
C GLY A 317 -13.04 -0.77 17.14
N GLU A 318 -11.95 -1.38 16.67
CA GLU A 318 -11.07 -0.77 15.67
C GLU A 318 -11.52 -1.12 14.26
N CYS A 319 -11.23 -0.21 13.33
CA CYS A 319 -11.52 -0.34 11.92
C CYS A 319 -10.29 0.08 11.10
N LEU A 320 -10.28 -0.24 9.81
CA LEU A 320 -9.12 -0.06 8.93
C LEU A 320 -8.85 1.39 8.51
N GLU A 321 -9.80 2.28 8.75
CA GLU A 321 -9.67 3.71 8.42
C GLU A 321 -8.42 4.31 9.10
N PRO A 322 -7.47 4.86 8.31
CA PRO A 322 -6.31 5.53 8.88
C PRO A 322 -6.70 6.84 9.58
N PRO A 323 -5.95 7.26 10.61
CA PRO A 323 -6.06 8.60 11.16
C PRO A 323 -5.96 9.70 10.09
N GLU A 324 -6.69 10.81 10.27
CA GLU A 324 -6.73 11.92 9.29
C GLU A 324 -5.35 12.55 9.05
N ASP A 325 -4.52 12.61 10.09
CA ASP A 325 -3.16 13.13 9.98
C ASP A 325 -2.26 12.20 9.15
N GLU A 326 -2.50 10.89 9.18
CA GLU A 326 -1.80 9.94 8.31
C GLU A 326 -2.25 10.05 6.85
N LEU A 327 -3.56 10.18 6.58
CA LEU A 327 -4.06 10.45 5.23
C LEU A 327 -3.53 11.78 4.67
N THR A 328 -3.39 12.79 5.54
CA THR A 328 -2.81 14.08 5.20
C THR A 328 -1.33 13.95 4.88
N ARG A 329 -0.55 13.24 5.71
CA ARG A 329 0.87 12.97 5.43
C ARG A 329 1.05 12.23 4.12
N LEU A 330 0.25 11.19 3.90
CA LEU A 330 0.28 10.44 2.66
C LEU A 330 0.10 11.40 1.48
N ARG A 331 -0.99 12.18 1.48
CA ARG A 331 -1.28 13.20 0.46
C ARG A 331 -0.13 14.18 0.22
N GLU A 332 0.54 14.65 1.26
CA GLU A 332 1.65 15.62 1.17
C GLU A 332 2.93 15.02 0.55
N TRP A 333 3.18 13.74 0.77
CA TRP A 333 4.37 13.03 0.27
C TRP A 333 4.23 12.48 -1.14
N PHE A 334 3.02 12.45 -1.67
CA PHE A 334 2.78 12.08 -3.05
C PHE A 334 3.36 13.09 -4.05
N VAL A 335 3.77 12.58 -5.22
CA VAL A 335 4.54 13.38 -6.19
C VAL A 335 3.76 14.58 -6.74
N ARG A 336 2.43 14.52 -6.84
CA ARG A 336 1.49 15.63 -7.11
C ARG A 336 0.05 15.12 -7.00
N GLY A 337 -0.93 16.02 -6.86
CA GLY A 337 -2.33 15.75 -7.23
C GLY A 337 -3.36 15.69 -6.12
N ALA A 338 -4.60 16.04 -6.47
CA ALA A 338 -5.75 15.91 -5.59
C ALA A 338 -6.07 14.41 -5.36
N PRO A 339 -6.77 14.06 -4.26
CA PRO A 339 -7.27 12.71 -4.04
C PRO A 339 -8.14 12.23 -5.21
N MET A 340 -8.10 10.92 -5.49
CA MET A 340 -9.02 10.26 -6.41
C MET A 340 -10.02 9.39 -5.62
N PRO A 341 -11.29 9.32 -6.05
CA PRO A 341 -11.91 10.06 -7.15
C PRO A 341 -12.23 11.52 -6.77
N ARG A 342 -12.29 12.42 -7.76
CA ARG A 342 -12.75 13.80 -7.55
C ARG A 342 -14.27 13.88 -7.41
N ALA A 343 -14.74 15.00 -6.86
CA ALA A 343 -16.15 15.35 -6.95
C ALA A 343 -16.50 15.65 -8.41
N ASP A 344 -17.62 15.11 -8.89
CA ASP A 344 -18.23 15.52 -10.15
C ASP A 344 -18.80 16.95 -10.03
N SER A 345 -19.38 17.48 -11.11
CA SER A 345 -19.93 18.84 -11.11
C SER A 345 -21.08 19.06 -10.13
N SER A 346 -21.75 17.99 -9.69
CA SER A 346 -22.78 18.04 -8.64
C SER A 346 -22.18 18.09 -7.22
N GLY A 347 -20.86 18.05 -7.08
CA GLY A 347 -20.15 17.93 -5.81
C GLY A 347 -20.12 16.50 -5.26
N GLN A 348 -20.68 15.52 -5.98
CA GLN A 348 -20.71 14.13 -5.56
C GLN A 348 -19.36 13.48 -5.89
N ARG A 349 -18.66 12.99 -4.86
CA ARG A 349 -17.43 12.22 -5.04
C ARG A 349 -17.76 10.78 -5.36
N GLY A 350 -17.17 10.25 -6.43
CA GLY A 350 -17.02 8.80 -6.56
C GLY A 350 -16.16 8.29 -5.40
N ASN A 351 -16.37 7.04 -4.99
CA ASN A 351 -15.51 6.37 -4.02
C ASN A 351 -15.44 4.89 -4.34
N VAL A 352 -14.23 4.36 -4.48
CA VAL A 352 -14.04 2.94 -4.77
C VAL A 352 -14.51 2.05 -3.62
N ARG A 353 -14.74 2.64 -2.43
CA ARG A 353 -15.08 1.95 -1.17
C ARG A 353 -13.99 0.95 -0.77
N LEU A 354 -14.08 0.45 0.46
CA LEU A 354 -13.02 -0.41 0.99
C LEU A 354 -13.02 -1.76 0.26
N GLN A 355 -14.22 -2.24 -0.04
CA GLN A 355 -14.43 -3.47 -0.79
C GLN A 355 -13.80 -3.38 -2.19
N GLY A 356 -13.93 -2.24 -2.89
CA GLY A 356 -13.26 -2.02 -4.17
C GLY A 356 -11.73 -1.91 -4.04
N LEU A 357 -11.22 -1.30 -2.95
CA LEU A 357 -9.78 -1.28 -2.66
C LEU A 357 -9.22 -2.69 -2.44
N ARG A 358 -9.92 -3.52 -1.65
CA ARG A 358 -9.57 -4.93 -1.41
C ARG A 358 -9.61 -5.75 -2.70
N ALA A 359 -10.67 -5.59 -3.49
CA ALA A 359 -10.82 -6.25 -4.78
C ALA A 359 -9.65 -5.90 -5.71
N LEU A 360 -9.29 -4.62 -5.80
CA LEU A 360 -8.15 -4.16 -6.58
C LEU A 360 -6.83 -4.73 -6.05
N ALA A 361 -6.61 -4.73 -4.74
CA ALA A 361 -5.41 -5.30 -4.15
C ALA A 361 -5.30 -6.81 -4.41
N GLN A 362 -6.39 -7.57 -4.29
CA GLN A 362 -6.44 -9.00 -4.60
C GLN A 362 -6.17 -9.28 -6.08
N PHE A 363 -6.79 -8.52 -6.97
CA PHE A 363 -6.54 -8.60 -8.40
C PHE A 363 -5.06 -8.36 -8.74
N ILE A 364 -4.46 -7.33 -8.13
CA ILE A 364 -3.03 -7.04 -8.30
C ILE A 364 -2.17 -8.17 -7.75
N ALA A 365 -2.46 -8.68 -6.56
CA ALA A 365 -1.73 -9.78 -5.94
C ALA A 365 -1.77 -11.05 -6.82
N ALA A 366 -2.88 -11.30 -7.52
CA ALA A 366 -3.03 -12.40 -8.46
C ALA A 366 -2.32 -12.19 -9.81
N GLY A 367 -1.59 -11.09 -9.99
CA GLY A 367 -0.84 -10.79 -11.21
C GLY A 367 -1.51 -9.79 -12.14
N ALA A 368 -2.68 -9.26 -11.77
CA ALA A 368 -3.42 -8.27 -12.56
C ALA A 368 -3.57 -8.68 -14.04
N THR A 369 -4.05 -9.88 -14.37
CA THR A 369 -4.18 -10.28 -15.78
C THR A 369 -5.55 -9.88 -16.36
N CYS A 370 -5.58 -9.45 -17.61
CA CYS A 370 -6.82 -9.19 -18.38
C CYS A 370 -6.91 -10.06 -19.64
N GLU A 371 -6.13 -11.14 -19.69
CA GLU A 371 -6.20 -12.15 -20.74
C GLU A 371 -7.28 -13.15 -20.31
N ASP A 372 -8.33 -13.29 -21.13
CA ASP A 372 -9.36 -14.32 -20.99
C ASP A 372 -9.00 -15.59 -21.78
#